data_AF-A0A352NQJ0-F1
#
_entry.id   AF-A0A352NQJ0-F1
#
_cell.length_a   1.000
_cell.length_b   1.000
_cell.length_c   1.000
_cell.angle_alpha   90.00
_cell.angle_beta   90.00
_cell.angle_gamma   90.00
#
_symmetry.space_group_name_H-M   'P 1'
#
loop_
_entity.id
_entity.type
_entity.pdbx_description
1 polymer ?
#
loop_
_entity_poly.entity_id
_entity_poly.type
_entity_poly.pdbx_seq_one_letter_code
_entity_poly.pdbx_strand_id
1 'polypeptide(L)'
;MLEELNRRLVDVKEKMRIKQKLLTAHNDLEQKLYAEKSRLDELANSLQKEGKDVKKLEGLSLTGLFLGILGSKEEQLEKERQEYLAAKLRFDQCKDSISALEEQFADVKQRIGQLKDIDMQYEGVFREKENFVLHEGSAASQKVLRLSEEIADIQSNSRELKEAMHAGDAVLKEVNGVIGSLRSAQGWGTWDLLGGGLLSTA
;
A
#
# COMPACT_ATOMS: atom_id res chain seq x y z
N MET A 1 -2.17 -42.54 0.59
CA MET A 1 -1.08 -41.54 0.52
C MET A 1 -1.56 -40.23 -0.10
N LEU A 2 -2.20 -40.24 -1.28
CA LEU A 2 -2.78 -39.04 -1.89
C LEU A 2 -3.83 -38.32 -1.01
N GLU A 3 -4.71 -39.08 -0.35
CA GLU A 3 -5.72 -38.51 0.57
C GLU A 3 -5.09 -37.77 1.76
N GLU A 4 -3.98 -38.29 2.29
CA GLU A 4 -3.23 -37.67 3.38
C GLU A 4 -2.54 -36.38 2.92
N LEU A 5 -1.94 -36.38 1.74
CA LEU A 5 -1.36 -35.18 1.12
C LEU A 5 -2.44 -34.11 0.85
N ASN A 6 -3.64 -34.53 0.43
CA ASN A 6 -4.76 -33.63 0.25
C ASN A 6 -5.23 -33.01 1.58
N ARG A 7 -5.32 -33.79 2.65
CA ARG A 7 -5.65 -33.28 4.00
C ARG A 7 -4.62 -32.26 4.47
N ARG A 8 -3.33 -32.60 4.42
CA ARG A 8 -2.23 -31.68 4.75
C ARG A 8 -2.28 -30.38 3.94
N LEU A 9 -2.61 -30.46 2.65
CA LEU A 9 -2.70 -29.29 1.78
C LEU A 9 -3.91 -28.41 2.11
N VAL A 10 -5.04 -29.00 2.51
CA VAL A 10 -6.20 -28.26 3.02
C VAL A 10 -5.84 -27.52 4.30
N ASP A 11 -5.20 -28.19 5.27
CA ASP A 11 -4.80 -27.59 6.55
C ASP A 11 -3.84 -26.42 6.36
N VAL A 12 -2.85 -26.58 5.48
CA VAL A 12 -1.89 -25.51 5.18
C VAL A 12 -2.58 -24.34 4.46
N LYS A 13 -3.47 -24.60 3.50
CA LYS A 13 -4.25 -23.54 2.84
C LYS A 13 -5.13 -22.76 3.81
N GLU A 14 -5.71 -23.43 4.80
CA GLU A 14 -6.51 -22.75 5.81
C GLU A 14 -5.64 -21.85 6.69
N LYS A 15 -4.47 -22.33 7.12
CA LYS A 15 -3.48 -21.49 7.83
C LYS A 15 -2.99 -20.30 7.01
N MET A 16 -2.79 -20.45 5.69
CA MET A 16 -2.47 -19.33 4.80
C MET A 16 -3.59 -18.29 4.74
N ARG A 17 -4.86 -18.71 4.69
CA ARG A 17 -6.01 -17.79 4.77
C ARG A 17 -6.05 -17.04 6.09
N ILE A 18 -5.76 -17.72 7.20
CA ILE A 18 -5.64 -17.10 8.53
C ILE A 18 -4.51 -16.06 8.52
N LYS A 19 -3.33 -16.41 7.99
CA LYS A 19 -2.20 -15.46 7.84
C LYS A 19 -2.61 -14.23 7.03
N GLN A 20 -3.33 -14.41 5.92
CA GLN A 20 -3.79 -13.28 5.10
C GLN A 20 -4.76 -12.36 5.88
N LYS A 21 -5.73 -12.93 6.60
CA LYS A 21 -6.64 -12.15 7.46
C LYS A 21 -5.89 -11.39 8.55
N LEU A 22 -4.89 -12.00 9.16
CA LEU A 22 -4.06 -11.36 10.18
C LEU A 22 -3.23 -10.21 9.60
N LEU A 23 -2.68 -10.36 8.39
CA LEU A 23 -1.95 -9.29 7.70
C LEU A 23 -2.85 -8.09 7.38
N THR A 24 -4.09 -8.33 6.94
CA THR A 24 -5.08 -7.26 6.76
C THR A 24 -5.39 -6.57 8.08
N ALA A 25 -5.67 -7.34 9.14
CA ALA A 25 -5.94 -6.78 10.47
C ALA A 25 -4.74 -5.98 11.03
N HIS A 26 -3.51 -6.44 10.77
CA HIS A 26 -2.29 -5.73 11.14
C HIS A 26 -2.24 -4.34 10.49
N ASN A 27 -2.47 -4.25 9.18
CA ASN A 27 -2.47 -2.98 8.46
C ASN A 27 -3.59 -2.04 8.96
N ASP A 28 -4.78 -2.57 9.23
CA ASP A 28 -5.89 -1.77 9.77
C ASP A 28 -5.58 -1.23 11.18
N LEU A 29 -4.95 -2.05 12.03
CA LEU A 29 -4.51 -1.64 13.37
C LEU A 29 -3.39 -0.60 13.31
N GLU A 30 -2.45 -0.74 12.37
CA GLU A 30 -1.37 0.22 12.16
C GLU A 30 -1.94 1.60 11.76
N GLN A 31 -2.90 1.64 10.85
CA GLN A 31 -3.58 2.87 10.45
C GLN A 31 -4.35 3.51 11.62
N LYS A 32 -5.06 2.70 12.42
CA LYS A 32 -5.76 3.18 13.62
C LYS A 32 -4.81 3.75 14.66
N LEU A 33 -3.69 3.07 14.90
CA LEU A 33 -2.64 3.55 15.82
C LEU A 33 -2.06 4.89 15.35
N TYR A 34 -1.78 5.02 14.05
CA TYR A 34 -1.29 6.27 13.48
C TYR A 34 -2.30 7.42 13.66
N ALA A 35 -3.58 7.16 13.39
CA ALA A 35 -4.65 8.13 13.56
C ALA A 35 -4.84 8.56 15.02
N GLU A 36 -4.88 7.61 15.96
CA GLU A 36 -5.04 7.92 17.39
C GLU A 36 -3.79 8.61 17.96
N LYS A 37 -2.58 8.26 17.53
CA LYS A 37 -1.36 9.01 17.90
C LYS A 37 -1.40 10.45 17.41
N SER A 38 -1.86 10.68 16.17
CA SER A 38 -2.04 12.03 15.64
C SER A 38 -3.09 12.82 16.46
N ARG A 39 -4.19 12.17 16.84
CA ARG A 39 -5.22 12.74 17.70
C ARG A 39 -4.70 13.06 19.11
N LEU A 40 -3.82 12.21 19.66
CA LEU A 40 -3.18 12.45 20.95
C LEU A 40 -2.35 13.73 20.93
N ASP A 41 -1.62 13.99 19.84
CA ASP A 41 -0.84 15.23 19.67
C ASP A 41 -1.74 16.47 19.63
N GLU A 42 -2.89 16.40 18.94
CA GLU A 42 -3.89 17.47 18.95
C GLU A 42 -4.46 17.73 20.36
N LEU A 43 -4.80 16.66 21.08
CA LEU A 43 -5.29 16.73 22.45
C LEU A 43 -4.23 17.26 23.41
N ALA A 44 -2.96 16.92 23.21
CA ALA A 44 -1.84 17.45 24.00
C ALA A 44 -1.73 18.98 23.86
N ASN A 45 -1.89 19.49 22.64
CA ASN A 45 -1.88 20.93 22.37
C ASN A 45 -3.06 21.64 23.04
N SER A 46 -4.27 21.06 22.95
CA SER A 46 -5.45 21.60 23.63
C SER A 46 -5.26 21.61 25.15
N LEU A 47 -4.82 20.50 25.74
CA LEU A 47 -4.56 20.39 27.17
C LEU A 47 -3.52 21.40 27.65
N GLN A 48 -2.45 21.63 26.86
CA GLN A 48 -1.44 22.63 27.19
C GLN A 48 -2.00 24.05 27.16
N LYS A 49 -2.92 24.35 26.23
CA LYS A 49 -3.58 25.66 26.14
C LYS A 49 -4.47 25.91 27.36
N GLU A 50 -5.38 25.00 27.67
CA GLU A 50 -6.26 25.12 28.83
C GLU A 50 -5.45 25.21 30.14
N GLY A 51 -4.36 24.44 30.25
CA GLY A 51 -3.48 24.50 31.42
C GLY A 51 -2.72 25.82 31.56
N LYS A 52 -2.46 26.55 30.46
CA LYS A 52 -1.88 27.90 30.51
C LYS A 52 -2.91 28.92 30.96
N ASP A 53 -4.15 28.81 30.50
CA ASP A 53 -5.20 29.79 30.80
C ASP A 53 -5.61 29.68 32.29
N VAL A 54 -5.74 28.46 32.84
CA VAL A 54 -5.88 28.23 34.29
C VAL A 54 -4.73 28.87 35.09
N LYS A 55 -3.48 28.65 34.68
CA LYS A 55 -2.30 29.23 35.36
C LYS A 55 -2.26 30.76 35.31
N LYS A 56 -2.73 31.38 34.23
CA LYS A 56 -2.82 32.84 34.14
C LYS A 56 -3.84 33.40 35.13
N LEU A 57 -5.01 32.76 35.23
CA LEU A 57 -6.06 33.17 36.18
C LEU A 57 -5.61 32.97 37.64
N GLU A 58 -4.88 31.89 37.94
CA GLU A 58 -4.31 31.64 39.27
C GLU A 58 -3.16 32.60 39.63
N GLY A 59 -2.31 32.98 38.67
CA GLY A 59 -1.12 33.83 38.89
C GLY A 59 -1.38 35.33 39.02
N LEU A 60 -2.58 35.82 38.65
CA LEU A 60 -2.97 37.22 38.84
C LEU A 60 -3.25 37.49 40.33
N SER A 61 -2.24 38.03 41.02
CA SER A 61 -2.22 38.36 42.45
C SER A 61 -3.46 39.12 42.95
N LEU A 62 -3.98 38.69 44.10
CA LEU A 62 -5.17 39.19 44.81
C LEU A 62 -4.96 40.54 45.54
N THR A 63 -3.82 41.21 45.38
CA THR A 63 -3.53 42.45 46.12
C THR A 63 -3.96 43.67 45.34
N GLY A 64 -5.08 44.28 45.76
CA GLY A 64 -5.38 45.65 45.36
C GLY A 64 -6.84 46.08 45.55
N LEU A 65 -7.72 45.75 44.61
CA LEU A 65 -8.91 46.62 44.37
C LEU A 65 -10.19 45.91 43.89
N PHE A 66 -10.33 44.59 44.00
CA PHE A 66 -11.28 43.85 43.14
C PHE A 66 -12.35 43.01 43.85
N LEU A 67 -13.06 43.54 44.84
CA LEU A 67 -14.23 42.86 45.44
C LEU A 67 -15.39 42.62 44.44
N GLY A 68 -15.51 43.43 43.37
CA GLY A 68 -16.49 43.23 42.30
C GLY A 68 -16.03 42.34 41.13
N ILE A 69 -14.71 42.19 40.94
CA ILE A 69 -14.13 41.30 39.92
C ILE A 69 -13.80 39.93 40.50
N LEU A 70 -13.67 39.79 41.83
CA LEU A 70 -13.41 38.49 42.48
C LEU A 70 -14.51 37.47 42.15
N GLY A 71 -15.78 37.88 42.17
CA GLY A 71 -16.91 36.99 41.84
C GLY A 71 -16.85 36.50 40.39
N SER A 72 -16.57 37.39 39.43
CA SER A 72 -16.46 37.02 38.02
C SER A 72 -15.17 36.26 37.71
N LYS A 73 -14.08 36.53 38.43
CA LYS A 73 -12.81 35.80 38.30
C LYS A 73 -12.93 34.37 38.82
N GLU A 74 -13.56 34.16 39.98
CA GLU A 74 -13.74 32.82 40.54
C GLU A 74 -14.63 31.96 39.63
N GLU A 75 -15.70 32.54 39.09
CA GLU A 75 -16.58 31.89 38.10
C GLU A 75 -15.83 31.54 36.79
N GLN A 76 -14.98 32.45 36.30
CA GLN A 76 -14.11 32.18 35.14
C GLN A 76 -13.07 31.10 35.43
N LEU A 77 -12.44 31.12 36.61
CA LEU A 77 -11.45 30.11 37.00
C LEU A 77 -12.08 28.72 37.11
N GLU A 78 -13.28 28.62 37.68
CA GLU A 78 -14.00 27.34 37.76
C GLU A 78 -14.33 26.81 36.37
N LYS A 79 -14.78 27.68 35.46
CA LYS A 79 -15.04 27.31 34.06
C LYS A 79 -13.78 26.77 33.37
N GLU A 80 -12.65 27.47 33.50
CA GLU A 80 -11.41 27.01 32.86
C GLU A 80 -10.84 25.74 33.49
N ARG A 81 -11.04 25.53 34.80
CA ARG A 81 -10.72 24.26 35.46
C ARG A 81 -11.55 23.12 34.88
N GLN A 82 -12.85 23.34 34.64
CA GLN A 82 -13.71 22.35 33.99
C GLN A 82 -13.24 22.04 32.56
N GLU A 83 -12.89 23.06 31.78
CA GLU A 83 -12.35 22.90 30.42
C GLU A 83 -11.03 22.13 30.42
N TYR A 84 -10.11 22.46 31.34
CA TYR A 84 -8.85 21.74 31.54
C TYR A 84 -9.07 20.27 31.94
N LEU A 85 -9.96 20.00 32.90
CA LEU A 85 -10.27 18.63 33.33
C LEU A 85 -10.91 17.82 32.19
N ALA A 86 -11.79 18.43 31.39
CA ALA A 86 -12.38 17.80 30.22
C ALA A 86 -11.32 17.50 29.13
N ALA A 87 -10.39 18.42 28.88
CA ALA A 87 -9.27 18.21 27.97
C ALA A 87 -8.36 17.07 28.47
N LYS A 88 -8.06 17.05 29.77
CA LYS A 88 -7.24 16.00 30.39
C LYS A 88 -7.90 14.64 30.28
N LEU A 89 -9.19 14.54 30.58
CA LEU A 89 -9.93 13.29 30.47
C LEU A 89 -9.88 12.72 29.04
N ARG A 90 -10.08 13.58 28.03
CA ARG A 90 -9.99 13.16 26.61
C ARG A 90 -8.58 12.69 26.24
N PHE A 91 -7.55 13.39 26.73
CA PHE A 91 -6.16 13.02 26.51
C PHE A 91 -5.84 11.65 27.12
N ASP A 92 -6.22 11.44 28.39
CA ASP A 92 -5.99 10.17 29.10
C ASP A 92 -6.75 9.02 28.41
N GLN A 93 -8.00 9.23 28.00
CA GLN A 93 -8.78 8.24 27.24
C GLN A 93 -8.14 7.86 25.89
N CYS A 94 -7.58 8.84 25.18
CA CYS A 94 -6.87 8.60 23.92
C CYS A 94 -5.60 7.77 24.16
N LYS A 95 -4.85 8.07 25.23
CA LYS A 95 -3.66 7.30 25.62
C LYS A 95 -3.99 5.85 26.00
N ASP A 96 -5.09 5.64 26.74
CA ASP A 96 -5.56 4.30 27.06
C ASP A 96 -5.98 3.52 25.80
N SER A 97 -6.65 4.21 24.87
CA SER A 97 -7.04 3.63 23.57
C SER A 97 -5.82 3.24 22.74
N ILE A 98 -4.78 4.07 22.70
CA ILE A 98 -3.51 3.75 22.04
C ILE A 98 -2.87 2.53 22.69
N SER A 99 -2.81 2.47 24.02
CA SER A 99 -2.21 1.35 24.74
C SER A 99 -2.93 0.02 24.41
N ALA A 100 -4.26 0.02 24.41
CA ALA A 100 -5.06 -1.15 24.03
C ALA A 100 -4.86 -1.56 22.56
N LEU A 101 -4.69 -0.59 21.65
CA LEU A 101 -4.39 -0.87 20.25
C LEU A 101 -2.97 -1.42 20.07
N GLU A 102 -1.98 -0.94 20.84
CA GLU A 102 -0.60 -1.45 20.81
C GLU A 102 -0.52 -2.90 21.30
N GLU A 103 -1.28 -3.25 22.35
CA GLU A 103 -1.41 -4.63 22.82
C GLU A 103 -2.00 -5.56 21.74
N GLN A 104 -3.10 -5.13 21.11
CA GLN A 104 -3.72 -5.89 20.01
C GLN A 104 -2.77 -6.05 18.82
N PHE A 105 -2.03 -4.99 18.49
CA PHE A 105 -1.05 -5.01 17.41
C PHE A 105 0.09 -6.00 17.71
N ALA A 106 0.58 -6.03 18.95
CA ALA A 106 1.60 -6.98 19.39
C ALA A 106 1.10 -8.44 19.31
N ASP A 107 -0.12 -8.74 19.74
CA ASP A 107 -0.73 -10.07 19.63
C ASP A 107 -0.87 -10.51 18.17
N VAL A 108 -1.40 -9.65 17.29
CA VAL A 108 -1.52 -9.94 15.85
C VAL A 108 -0.14 -10.21 15.24
N LYS A 109 0.85 -9.38 15.57
CA LYS A 109 2.24 -9.55 15.09
C LYS A 109 2.83 -10.88 15.55
N GLN A 110 2.59 -11.28 16.80
CA GLN A 110 3.03 -12.58 17.32
C GLN A 110 2.38 -13.74 16.56
N ARG A 111 1.06 -13.69 16.32
CA ARG A 111 0.33 -14.71 15.56
C ARG A 111 0.81 -14.83 14.11
N ILE A 112 1.13 -13.70 13.46
CA ILE A 112 1.77 -13.72 12.14
C ILE A 112 3.14 -14.41 12.21
N GLY A 113 3.92 -14.12 13.25
CA GLY A 113 5.22 -14.76 13.49
C GLY A 113 5.14 -16.28 13.65
N GLN A 114 4.08 -16.80 14.27
CA GLN A 114 3.81 -18.25 14.37
C GLN A 114 3.52 -18.91 13.00
N LEU A 115 3.10 -18.12 12.01
CA LEU A 115 2.78 -18.56 10.64
C LEU A 115 3.86 -18.17 9.62
N LYS A 116 5.05 -17.77 10.07
CA LYS A 116 6.11 -17.29 9.16
C LYS A 116 6.50 -18.32 8.09
N ASP A 117 6.56 -19.60 8.46
CA ASP A 117 7.03 -20.69 7.60
C ASP A 117 5.89 -21.37 6.81
N ILE A 118 4.64 -20.88 6.91
CA ILE A 118 3.48 -21.58 6.34
C ILE A 118 3.55 -21.68 4.80
N ASP A 119 4.13 -20.68 4.14
CA ASP A 119 4.33 -20.68 2.70
C ASP A 119 5.33 -21.77 2.28
N MET A 120 6.39 -21.97 3.07
CA MET A 120 7.35 -23.05 2.84
C MET A 120 6.73 -24.42 3.07
N GLN A 121 5.88 -24.57 4.10
CA GLN A 121 5.14 -25.81 4.34
C GLN A 121 4.17 -26.12 3.19
N TYR A 122 3.52 -25.10 2.63
CA TYR A 122 2.65 -25.26 1.46
C TYR A 122 3.44 -25.80 0.27
N GLU A 123 4.55 -25.14 -0.07
CA GLU A 123 5.42 -25.55 -1.16
C GLU A 123 5.94 -26.98 -0.98
N GLY A 124 6.31 -27.36 0.25
CA GLY A 124 6.75 -28.73 0.57
C GLY A 124 5.66 -29.77 0.29
N VAL A 125 4.46 -29.58 0.86
CA VAL A 125 3.33 -30.52 0.67
C VAL A 125 2.88 -30.55 -0.79
N PHE A 126 2.92 -29.40 -1.47
CA PHE A 126 2.55 -29.30 -2.88
C PHE A 126 3.52 -30.10 -3.76
N ARG A 127 4.84 -29.96 -3.55
CA ARG A 127 5.86 -30.76 -4.26
C ARG A 127 5.78 -32.24 -3.95
N GLU A 128 5.53 -32.63 -2.70
CA GLU A 128 5.30 -34.03 -2.34
C GLU A 128 4.13 -34.62 -3.14
N LYS A 129 3.03 -33.87 -3.25
CA LYS A 129 1.85 -34.27 -4.03
C LYS A 129 2.13 -34.32 -5.53
N GLU A 130 2.84 -33.35 -6.07
CA GLU A 130 3.25 -33.33 -7.48
C GLU A 130 4.10 -34.55 -7.82
N ASN A 131 5.14 -34.83 -7.03
CA ASN A 131 5.99 -36.00 -7.21
C ASN A 131 5.19 -37.30 -7.13
N PHE A 132 4.27 -37.41 -6.16
CA PHE A 132 3.42 -38.58 -6.03
C PHE A 132 2.54 -38.81 -7.27
N VAL A 133 1.91 -37.75 -7.79
CA VAL A 133 1.07 -37.84 -9.01
C VAL A 133 1.90 -38.23 -10.23
N LEU A 134 3.10 -37.67 -10.38
CA LEU A 134 4.00 -37.95 -11.50
C LEU A 134 4.57 -39.38 -11.47
N HIS A 135 4.82 -39.95 -10.29
CA HIS A 135 5.40 -41.30 -10.16
C HIS A 135 4.36 -42.42 -10.24
N GLU A 136 3.09 -42.18 -9.90
CA GLU A 136 2.06 -43.23 -9.96
C GLU A 136 1.62 -43.60 -11.40
N GLY A 137 2.09 -42.87 -12.44
CA GLY A 137 1.73 -43.16 -13.83
C GLY A 137 0.22 -43.10 -14.11
N SER A 138 -0.53 -42.45 -13.23
CA SER A 138 -1.99 -42.41 -13.24
C SER A 138 -2.53 -41.50 -14.36
N ALA A 139 -3.83 -41.58 -14.64
CA ALA A 139 -4.49 -40.64 -15.57
C ALA A 139 -4.29 -39.17 -15.17
N ALA A 140 -4.10 -38.88 -13.87
CA ALA A 140 -3.75 -37.56 -13.38
C ALA A 140 -2.33 -37.15 -13.80
N SER A 141 -1.35 -38.07 -13.78
CA SER A 141 0.01 -37.84 -14.30
C SER A 141 -0.01 -37.47 -15.78
N GLN A 142 -0.78 -38.20 -16.59
CA GLN A 142 -0.91 -37.94 -18.03
C GLN A 142 -1.55 -36.58 -18.29
N LYS A 143 -2.55 -36.19 -17.47
CA LYS A 143 -3.17 -34.87 -17.57
C LYS A 143 -2.21 -33.74 -17.21
N VAL A 144 -1.38 -33.92 -16.16
CA VAL A 144 -0.33 -32.96 -15.78
C VAL A 144 0.69 -32.81 -16.90
N LEU A 145 1.15 -33.92 -17.49
CA LEU A 145 2.11 -33.90 -18.60
C LEU A 145 1.54 -33.17 -19.83
N ARG A 146 0.29 -33.45 -20.22
CA ARG A 146 -0.38 -32.76 -21.33
C ARG A 146 -0.52 -31.26 -21.08
N LEU A 147 -0.96 -30.85 -19.90
CA LEU A 147 -1.06 -29.42 -19.56
C LEU A 147 0.30 -28.73 -19.57
N SER A 148 1.37 -29.44 -19.17
CA SER A 148 2.74 -28.94 -19.26
C SER A 148 3.18 -28.72 -20.72
N GLU A 149 2.84 -29.64 -21.63
CA GLU A 149 3.09 -29.49 -23.07
C GLU A 149 2.30 -28.31 -23.65
N GLU A 150 1.00 -28.20 -23.32
CA GLU A 150 0.16 -27.08 -23.78
C GLU A 150 0.71 -25.71 -23.29
N ILE A 151 1.18 -25.61 -22.05
CA ILE A 151 1.81 -24.39 -21.53
C ILE A 151 3.08 -24.06 -22.31
N ALA A 152 3.93 -25.05 -22.58
CA ALA A 152 5.16 -24.86 -23.33
C ALA A 152 4.89 -24.36 -24.76
N ASP A 153 3.89 -24.94 -25.43
CA ASP A 153 3.47 -24.51 -26.77
C ASP A 153 2.96 -23.07 -26.77
N ILE A 154 2.11 -22.70 -25.80
CA ILE A 154 1.60 -21.33 -25.67
C ILE A 154 2.75 -20.33 -25.41
N GLN A 155 3.72 -20.69 -24.57
CA GLN A 155 4.88 -19.84 -24.29
C GLN A 155 5.77 -19.66 -25.53
N SER A 156 6.01 -20.73 -26.28
CA SER A 156 6.75 -20.67 -27.55
C SER A 156 6.04 -19.76 -28.56
N ASN A 157 4.74 -19.96 -28.76
CA ASN A 157 3.92 -19.14 -29.64
C ASN A 157 3.92 -17.66 -29.22
N SER A 158 3.83 -17.38 -27.91
CA SER A 158 3.89 -16.01 -27.39
C SER A 158 5.23 -15.34 -27.70
N ARG A 159 6.33 -16.11 -27.65
CA ARG A 159 7.66 -15.60 -28.01
C ARG A 159 7.77 -15.30 -29.50
N GLU A 160 7.34 -16.22 -30.37
CA GLU A 160 7.34 -16.01 -31.83
C GLU A 160 6.50 -14.80 -32.24
N LEU A 161 5.32 -14.63 -31.63
CA LEU A 161 4.47 -13.46 -31.90
C LEU A 161 5.16 -12.15 -31.49
N LYS A 162 5.89 -12.12 -30.38
CA LYS A 162 6.68 -10.93 -29.98
C LYS A 162 7.81 -10.65 -30.97
N GLU A 163 8.50 -11.68 -31.44
CA GLU A 163 9.56 -11.54 -32.44
C GLU A 163 8.99 -11.02 -33.77
N ALA A 164 7.82 -11.52 -34.19
CA ALA A 164 7.10 -11.03 -35.37
C ALA A 164 6.66 -9.57 -35.22
N MET A 165 6.14 -9.18 -34.04
CA MET A 165 5.80 -7.78 -33.76
C MET A 165 7.03 -6.87 -33.85
N HIS A 166 8.16 -7.28 -33.27
CA HIS A 166 9.40 -6.52 -33.35
C HIS A 166 9.90 -6.36 -34.80
N ALA A 167 9.82 -7.42 -35.60
CA ALA A 167 10.16 -7.35 -37.02
C ALA A 167 9.19 -6.40 -37.78
N GLY A 168 7.90 -6.46 -37.48
CA GLY A 168 6.89 -5.56 -38.03
C GLY A 168 7.14 -4.09 -37.68
N ASP A 169 7.46 -3.80 -36.42
CA ASP A 169 7.81 -2.45 -35.97
C ASP A 169 9.08 -1.93 -36.68
N ALA A 170 10.08 -2.80 -36.88
CA ALA A 170 11.27 -2.45 -37.63
C ALA A 170 10.93 -2.07 -39.09
N VAL A 171 10.10 -2.87 -39.77
CA VAL A 171 9.64 -2.57 -41.13
C VAL A 171 8.84 -1.26 -41.18
N LEU A 172 7.93 -1.02 -40.23
CA LEU A 172 7.17 0.22 -40.16
C LEU A 172 8.08 1.44 -39.97
N LYS A 173 9.12 1.32 -39.15
CA LYS A 173 10.11 2.38 -38.94
C LYS A 173 10.86 2.70 -40.24
N GLU A 174 11.31 1.69 -40.97
CA GLU A 174 11.98 1.87 -42.26
C GLU A 174 11.06 2.52 -43.29
N VAL A 175 9.82 2.05 -43.42
CA VAL A 175 8.82 2.63 -44.34
C VAL A 175 8.53 4.09 -44.00
N ASN A 176 8.37 4.43 -42.72
CA ASN A 176 8.19 5.81 -42.28
C ASN A 176 9.43 6.68 -42.57
N GLY A 177 10.64 6.12 -42.45
CA GLY A 177 11.88 6.78 -42.87
C GLY A 177 11.91 7.09 -44.37
N VAL A 178 11.48 6.14 -45.22
CA VAL A 178 11.33 6.34 -46.66
C VAL A 178 10.30 7.43 -46.96
N ILE A 179 9.13 7.41 -46.32
CA ILE A 179 8.09 8.45 -46.49
C ILE A 179 8.63 9.83 -46.08
N GLY A 180 9.37 9.92 -44.96
CA GLY A 180 10.00 11.15 -44.51
C GLY A 180 11.00 11.71 -45.52
N SER A 181 11.82 10.82 -46.11
CA SER A 181 12.80 11.19 -47.15
C SER A 181 12.12 11.66 -48.44
N LEU A 182 11.00 11.04 -48.84
CA LEU A 182 10.22 11.48 -50.00
C LEU A 182 9.58 12.86 -49.76
N ARG A 183 9.05 13.12 -48.56
CA ARG A 183 8.48 14.44 -48.19
C ARG A 183 9.55 15.53 -48.16
N SER A 184 10.73 15.25 -47.62
CA SER A 184 11.82 16.24 -47.62
C SER A 184 12.28 16.55 -49.04
N ALA A 185 12.42 15.55 -49.91
CA ALA A 185 12.75 15.77 -51.32
C ALA A 185 11.71 16.65 -52.04
N GLN A 186 10.41 16.46 -51.76
CA GLN A 186 9.36 17.36 -52.26
C GLN A 186 9.54 18.80 -51.76
N GLY A 187 9.88 18.98 -50.47
CA GLY A 187 10.13 20.28 -49.86
C GLY A 187 11.33 21.04 -50.47
N TRP A 188 12.43 20.33 -50.74
CA TRP A 188 13.59 20.89 -51.45
C TRP A 188 13.28 21.21 -52.91
N GLY A 189 12.48 20.39 -53.59
CA GLY A 189 12.02 20.67 -54.95
C GLY A 189 11.10 21.91 -55.05
N THR A 190 10.27 22.17 -54.04
CA THR A 190 9.47 23.41 -53.99
C THR A 190 10.31 24.65 -53.65
N TRP A 191 11.40 24.50 -52.89
CA TRP A 191 12.33 25.60 -52.62
C TRP A 191 13.14 25.96 -53.88
N ASP A 192 13.53 24.97 -54.67
CA ASP A 192 14.15 25.17 -55.99
C ASP A 192 13.21 25.91 -56.96
N LEU A 193 11.92 25.53 -56.98
CA LEU A 193 10.89 26.15 -57.82
C LEU A 193 10.43 27.55 -57.38
N LEU A 194 10.45 27.88 -56.08
CA LEU A 194 9.94 29.17 -55.55
C LEU A 194 11.04 30.14 -55.10
N GLY A 195 12.23 29.66 -54.74
CA GLY A 195 13.34 30.47 -54.20
C GLY A 195 14.53 30.65 -55.15
N GLY A 196 14.64 29.84 -56.21
CA GLY A 196 15.82 29.81 -57.09
C GLY A 196 15.65 30.47 -58.47
N GLY A 197 14.48 31.03 -58.78
CA GLY A 197 14.15 31.54 -60.13
C GLY A 197 14.35 33.04 -60.34
N LEU A 198 15.19 33.70 -59.55
CA LEU A 198 15.60 35.09 -59.76
C LEU A 198 17.12 35.17 -59.51
N LEU A 199 17.88 34.89 -60.57
CA LEU A 199 19.16 35.51 -60.98
C LEU A 199 20.05 34.51 -61.76
N SER A 200 20.66 35.04 -62.82
CA SER A 200 21.61 34.43 -63.77
C SER A 200 20.93 33.70 -64.94
N THR A 201 20.67 34.28 -66.12
CA THR A 201 21.60 34.92 -67.09
C THR A 201 22.96 34.25 -67.19
N ALA A 202 23.09 33.36 -68.19
CA ALA A 202 24.09 33.38 -69.26
C ALA A 202 23.55 32.57 -70.45
#